data_AF-A0A6C0LNU1-F1
#
_entry.id   AF-A0A6C0LNU1-F1
#
_cell.length_a   1.000
_cell.length_b   1.000
_cell.length_c   1.000
_cell.angle_alpha   90.00
_cell.angle_beta   90.00
_cell.angle_gamma   90.00
#
_symmetry.space_group_name_H-M   'P 1'
#
loop_
_entity.id
_entity.type
_entity.pdbx_description
1 polymer ?
#
loop_
_entity_poly.entity_id
_entity_poly.type
_entity_poly.pdbx_seq_one_letter_code
_entity_poly.pdbx_strand_id
1 'polypeptide(L)'
;MSTTQSEIIYHLDCLIKIFKDLKTTNADNAFYTKQEITQNLFFFTNKKERLERMACVNAQSETQNTHACCEHEFVNDYIDLTPEKSERVVYCRFCDLTL
;
A
#
# COMPACT_ATOMS: atom_id res chain seq x y z
N MET A 1 -14.93 15.64 16.14
CA MET A 1 -13.83 14.66 16.12
C MET A 1 -13.43 14.47 14.67
N SER A 2 -12.17 14.76 14.32
CA SER A 2 -11.70 14.58 12.93
C SER A 2 -11.51 13.09 12.67
N THR A 3 -12.22 12.55 11.68
CA THR A 3 -12.03 11.17 11.23
C THR A 3 -10.60 11.00 10.72
N THR A 4 -9.87 10.04 11.27
CA THR A 4 -8.49 9.80 10.86
C THR A 4 -8.46 9.05 9.53
N GLN A 5 -7.40 9.22 8.75
CA GLN A 5 -7.24 8.51 7.48
C GLN A 5 -7.27 6.98 7.66
N SER A 6 -6.74 6.48 8.78
CA SER A 6 -6.78 5.08 9.17
C SER A 6 -8.20 4.56 9.39
N GLU A 7 -9.09 5.35 10.01
CA GLU A 7 -10.50 5.01 10.17
C GLU A 7 -11.21 4.90 8.81
N ILE A 8 -10.91 5.82 7.89
CA ILE A 8 -11.49 5.80 6.53
C ILE A 8 -11.05 4.54 5.78
N ILE A 9 -9.78 4.17 5.85
CA ILE A 9 -9.25 2.94 5.23
C ILE A 9 -9.94 1.71 5.82
N TYR A 10 -10.08 1.64 7.15
CA TYR A 10 -10.78 0.55 7.84
C TYR A 10 -12.24 0.41 7.37
N HIS A 11 -12.96 1.52 7.21
CA HIS A 11 -14.33 1.50 6.69
C HIS A 11 -14.40 1.05 5.23
N LEU A 12 -13.41 1.42 4.40
CA LEU A 12 -13.32 0.93 3.02
C LEU A 12 -13.08 -0.57 2.98
N ASP A 13 -12.24 -1.11 3.86
CA ASP A 13 -12.03 -2.57 3.97
C ASP A 13 -13.30 -3.31 4.36
N CYS A 14 -14.05 -2.77 5.32
CA CYS A 14 -15.36 -3.32 5.69
C CYS A 14 -16.31 -3.37 4.49
N LEU A 15 -16.39 -2.28 3.71
CA LEU A 15 -17.26 -2.20 2.53
C LEU A 15 -16.81 -3.17 1.43
N ILE A 16 -15.51 -3.24 1.13
CA ILE A 16 -14.97 -4.17 0.14
C ILE A 16 -15.31 -5.61 0.53
N LYS A 17 -15.19 -5.96 1.81
CA LYS A 17 -15.55 -7.29 2.31
C LYS A 17 -17.03 -7.59 2.09
N ILE A 18 -17.93 -6.67 2.46
CA ILE A 18 -19.37 -6.83 2.26
C ILE A 18 -19.70 -7.07 0.78
N PHE A 19 -19.13 -6.27 -0.13
CA PHE A 19 -19.40 -6.47 -1.55
C PHE A 19 -18.78 -7.74 -2.14
N LYS A 20 -17.65 -8.23 -1.60
CA LYS A 20 -17.11 -9.55 -1.96
C LYS A 20 -18.05 -10.67 -1.51
N ASP A 21 -18.53 -10.59 -0.28
CA ASP A 21 -19.46 -11.56 0.27
C ASP A 21 -20.78 -11.56 -0.52
N LEU A 22 -21.33 -10.38 -0.85
CA LEU A 22 -22.50 -10.23 -1.73
C LEU A 22 -22.26 -10.80 -3.13
N LYS A 23 -21.06 -10.62 -3.70
CA LYS A 23 -20.73 -11.22 -5.01
C LYS A 23 -20.75 -12.74 -4.97
N THR A 24 -20.29 -13.33 -3.87
CA THR A 24 -20.26 -14.80 -3.69
C THR A 24 -21.64 -15.39 -3.36
N THR A 25 -22.49 -14.63 -2.68
CA THR A 25 -23.81 -15.08 -2.20
C THR A 25 -24.97 -14.72 -3.13
N ASN A 26 -24.75 -13.83 -4.12
CA ASN A 26 -25.73 -13.45 -5.14
C ASN A 26 -26.01 -14.62 -6.10
N ALA A 27 -26.76 -15.60 -5.59
CA ALA A 27 -27.44 -16.61 -6.38
C ALA A 27 -28.60 -15.94 -7.11
N ASP A 28 -29.71 -15.54 -6.46
CA ASP A 28 -30.93 -15.27 -7.27
C ASP A 28 -31.92 -14.21 -6.73
N ASN A 29 -31.59 -13.34 -5.76
CA ASN A 29 -32.58 -12.40 -5.18
C ASN A 29 -32.05 -11.01 -4.78
N ALA A 30 -31.15 -10.43 -5.56
CA ALA A 30 -30.34 -9.32 -5.07
C ALA A 30 -30.93 -7.93 -5.36
N PHE A 31 -31.01 -7.10 -4.30
CA PHE A 31 -31.23 -5.65 -4.36
C PHE A 31 -30.20 -4.90 -5.22
N TYR A 32 -29.03 -5.52 -5.48
CA TYR A 32 -28.00 -5.03 -6.39
C TYR A 32 -27.67 -6.07 -7.45
N THR A 33 -27.56 -5.62 -8.70
CA THR A 33 -27.10 -6.43 -9.82
C THR A 33 -25.63 -6.84 -9.64
N LYS A 34 -25.23 -7.96 -10.26
CA LYS A 34 -23.81 -8.41 -10.29
C LYS A 34 -22.89 -7.34 -10.88
N GLN A 35 -23.39 -6.53 -11.81
CA GLN A 35 -22.66 -5.42 -12.42
C GLN A 35 -22.44 -4.28 -11.40
N GLU A 36 -23.47 -3.87 -10.66
CA GLU A 36 -23.35 -2.85 -9.62
C GLU A 36 -22.39 -3.28 -8.50
N ILE A 37 -22.44 -4.54 -8.07
CA ILE A 37 -21.49 -5.08 -7.09
C ILE A 37 -20.06 -4.99 -7.61
N THR A 38 -19.83 -5.35 -8.87
CA THR A 38 -18.50 -5.32 -9.49
C THR A 38 -17.98 -3.88 -9.63
N GLN A 39 -18.84 -2.95 -10.04
CA GLN A 39 -18.50 -1.52 -10.13
C GLN A 39 -18.18 -0.93 -8.76
N ASN A 40 -18.98 -1.24 -7.74
CA ASN A 40 -18.74 -0.79 -6.38
C ASN A 40 -17.44 -1.36 -5.81
N LEU A 41 -17.15 -2.65 -6.03
CA LEU A 41 -15.86 -3.25 -5.64
C LEU A 41 -14.68 -2.51 -6.26
N PHE A 42 -14.73 -2.25 -7.56
CA PHE A 42 -13.69 -1.51 -8.26
C PHE A 42 -13.53 -0.09 -7.71
N PHE A 43 -14.64 0.61 -7.48
CA PHE A 43 -14.65 1.96 -6.92
C PHE A 43 -14.01 2.01 -5.53
N PHE A 44 -14.44 1.16 -4.60
CA PHE A 44 -13.91 1.17 -3.23
C PHE A 44 -12.46 0.72 -3.16
N THR A 45 -12.07 -0.26 -3.97
CA THR A 45 -10.67 -0.73 -4.05
C THR A 45 -9.75 0.38 -4.56
N ASN A 46 -10.10 1.02 -5.68
CA ASN A 46 -9.33 2.16 -6.20
C ASN A 46 -9.25 3.33 -5.22
N LYS A 47 -10.36 3.61 -4.53
CA LYS A 47 -10.39 4.68 -3.52
C LYS A 47 -9.47 4.36 -2.34
N LYS A 48 -9.46 3.10 -1.87
CA LYS A 48 -8.54 2.62 -0.84
C LYS A 48 -7.09 2.77 -1.29
N GLU A 49 -6.73 2.25 -2.46
CA GLU A 49 -5.37 2.33 -3.01
C GLU A 49 -4.89 3.78 -3.19
N ARG A 50 -5.79 4.70 -3.55
CA ARG A 50 -5.44 6.12 -3.65
C ARG A 50 -5.15 6.72 -2.28
N LEU A 51 -5.95 6.38 -1.26
CA LEU A 51 -5.72 6.86 0.11
C LEU A 51 -4.45 6.26 0.71
N GLU A 52 -4.16 5.00 0.46
CA GLU A 52 -2.90 4.36 0.88
C GLU A 52 -1.70 5.01 0.20
N ARG A 53 -1.79 5.29 -1.11
CA ARG A 53 -0.75 6.05 -1.83
C ARG A 53 -0.59 7.45 -1.28
N MET A 54 -1.68 8.15 -0.93
CA MET A 54 -1.59 9.48 -0.32
C MET A 54 -0.99 9.43 1.09
N ALA A 55 -1.28 8.39 1.88
CA ALA A 55 -0.58 8.16 3.16
C ALA A 55 0.92 8.00 2.94
N CYS A 56 1.30 7.23 1.91
CA CYS A 56 2.70 7.04 1.53
C CYS A 56 3.36 8.35 1.06
N VAL A 57 2.70 9.15 0.22
CA VAL A 57 3.21 10.44 -0.26
C VAL A 57 3.34 11.46 0.89
N ASN A 58 2.40 11.48 1.83
CA ASN A 58 2.50 12.34 3.01
C ASN A 58 3.63 11.90 3.94
N ALA A 59 3.88 10.60 4.09
CA ALA A 59 5.05 10.08 4.79
C ALA A 59 6.38 10.39 4.05
N GLN A 60 6.36 10.40 2.71
CA GLN A 60 7.49 10.79 1.85
C GLN A 60 7.77 12.30 1.87
N SER A 61 6.82 13.14 2.28
CA SER A 61 7.05 14.60 2.38
C SER A 61 7.96 14.99 3.56
N GLU A 62 8.21 14.07 4.50
CA GLU A 62 9.22 14.22 5.55
C GLU A 62 10.54 13.49 5.23
N THR A 63 10.60 12.68 4.16
CA THR A 63 11.82 11.98 3.76
C THR A 63 11.91 11.86 2.23
N GLN A 64 12.73 12.73 1.64
CA GLN A 64 13.28 12.52 0.31
C GLN A 64 13.98 11.15 0.28
N ASN A 65 13.34 10.14 -0.31
CA ASN A 65 14.00 9.16 -1.16
C ASN A 65 12.93 8.32 -1.86
N THR A 66 12.78 8.62 -3.14
CA THR A 66 12.13 7.77 -4.12
C THR A 66 12.86 6.43 -4.16
N HIS A 67 12.27 5.37 -3.62
CA HIS A 67 12.25 4.02 -4.20
C HIS A 67 11.35 3.21 -3.27
N ALA A 68 10.38 2.50 -3.85
CA ALA A 68 9.41 1.69 -3.11
C ALA A 68 10.09 0.90 -2.00
N CYS A 69 9.78 1.23 -0.73
CA CYS A 69 10.29 0.51 0.41
C CYS A 69 9.89 -0.96 0.27
N CYS A 70 10.86 -1.82 -0.06
CA CYS A 70 10.72 -3.23 0.23
C CYS A 70 10.48 -3.32 1.75
N GLU A 71 9.49 -4.08 2.24
CA GLU A 71 9.29 -4.27 3.68
C GLU A 71 10.36 -5.20 4.30
N HIS A 72 11.40 -5.55 3.54
CA HIS A 72 12.42 -6.49 3.97
C HIS A 72 13.51 -5.83 4.81
N GLU A 73 14.32 -6.68 5.45
CA GLU A 73 15.48 -6.27 6.23
C GLU A 73 16.52 -5.56 5.35
N PHE A 74 16.92 -4.36 5.77
CA PHE A 74 17.99 -3.59 5.14
C PHE A 74 19.30 -3.77 5.90
N VAL A 75 20.38 -3.97 5.15
CA VAL A 75 21.74 -4.14 5.66
C VAL A 75 22.49 -2.84 5.43
N ASN A 76 23.16 -2.34 6.48
CA ASN A 76 24.14 -1.27 6.37
C ASN A 76 25.51 -1.91 6.16
N ASP A 77 26.14 -1.61 5.04
CA ASP A 77 27.43 -2.16 4.65
C ASP A 77 28.41 -1.04 4.31
N TYR A 78 29.69 -1.36 4.25
CA TYR A 78 30.75 -0.42 3.91
C TYR A 78 31.62 -1.03 2.81
N ILE A 79 31.63 -0.38 1.65
CA ILE A 79 32.47 -0.79 0.53
C ILE A 79 33.72 0.07 0.50
N ASP A 80 34.89 -0.57 0.49
CA ASP A 80 36.16 0.13 0.32
C ASP A 80 36.33 0.51 -1.15
N LEU A 81 36.27 1.81 -1.44
CA LEU A 81 36.55 2.35 -2.77
C LEU A 81 38.07 2.45 -3.00
N THR A 82 38.81 2.83 -1.95
CA THR A 82 40.27 2.81 -1.90
C THR A 82 40.72 2.39 -0.49
N PRO A 83 42.00 2.02 -0.28
CA PRO A 83 42.50 1.62 1.04
C PRO A 83 42.30 2.67 2.14
N GLU A 84 42.06 3.92 1.77
CA GLU A 84 41.87 5.06 2.68
C GLU A 84 40.42 5.58 2.68
N LYS A 85 39.53 5.03 1.84
CA LYS A 85 38.16 5.52 1.68
C LYS A 85 37.17 4.37 1.55
N SER A 86 36.26 4.31 2.52
CA SER A 86 35.07 3.47 2.49
C SER A 86 33.82 4.31 2.29
N GLU A 87 32.87 3.81 1.50
CA GLU A 87 31.53 4.39 1.33
C GLU A 87 30.50 3.51 2.03
N ARG A 88 29.57 4.14 2.76
CA ARG A 88 28.45 3.41 3.38
C ARG A 88 27.38 3.17 2.33
N VAL A 89 26.98 1.91 2.17
CA VAL A 89 25.89 1.51 1.27
C VAL A 89 24.81 0.85 2.10
N VAL A 90 23.55 1.18 1.81
CA VAL A 90 22.39 0.54 2.44
C VAL A 90 21.63 -0.23 1.37
N TYR A 91 21.44 -1.52 1.58
CA TYR A 91 20.72 -2.35 0.60
C TYR A 91 19.71 -3.31 1.25
N CYS A 92 18.62 -3.57 0.53
CA CYS A 92 17.60 -4.55 0.88
C CYS A 92 18.21 -5.95 0.73
N ARG A 93 18.24 -6.75 1.81
CA ARG A 93 18.89 -8.07 1.86
C ARG A 93 18.36 -9.07 0.81
N PHE A 94 17.12 -8.88 0.36
CA PHE A 94 16.40 -9.83 -0.48
C PHE A 94 16.08 -9.32 -1.89
N CYS A 95 16.34 -8.04 -2.20
CA CYS A 95 15.83 -7.44 -3.44
C CYS A 95 16.86 -6.65 -4.26
N ASP A 96 18.17 -6.75 -3.98
CA ASP A 96 19.24 -6.00 -4.68
C ASP A 96 18.94 -4.48 -4.80
N LEU A 97 18.09 -3.97 -3.91
CA LEU A 97 17.57 -2.61 -3.93
C LEU A 97 18.45 -1.79 -3.00
N THR A 98 19.22 -0.85 -3.57
CA THR A 98 20.14 0.03 -2.85
C THR A 98 19.52 1.41 -2.62
N LEU A 99 19.73 1.99 -1.44
CA LEU A 99 19.30 3.33 -1.03
C LEU A 99 20.44 4.34 -1.04
#